data_AF-A0A7W6RD25-F1
#
_entry.id   AF-A0A7W6RD25-F1
#
_cell.length_a   1.000
_cell.length_b   1.000
_cell.length_c   1.000
_cell.angle_alpha   90.00
_cell.angle_beta   90.00
_cell.angle_gamma   90.00
#
_symmetry.space_group_name_H-M   'P 1'
#
loop_
_entity.id
_entity.type
_entity.pdbx_description
1 polymer ?
#
loop_
_entity_poly.entity_id
_entity_poly.type
_entity_poly.pdbx_seq_one_letter_code
_entity_poly.pdbx_strand_id
1 'polypeptide(L)'
;MAETADDAPSTLMETAPLDGMAETDADVLPDTFIAVPQSALIDRLVIHGSGGPDGSSRTAVMRDIFRMLGLLFRIDGSETLVGLRDDYHPINPDLPTLAGSAGADSHAATHAALAARLRRVLIQANFTVVTDDRLRQADEESAEVQARIRVPRRYYADVAFFARGRRRCQATRRYLFGLITRQRPMIRLRHVVVMIRFHERLPLPDWPLPRRVLRAWGPGPVVRPFAGKTVIKLFTDVAEADLNMLYPGARAVMRTRDKLMLGVPAVAGGVPIMLNILPALSVLAVVLATWMGFAAAGSVDKAALTKALAAMSALAGLGGFLMRQIIKVERQVLKYQMALTETLYVRNVCNNAAVFDYLIGTAEDQEFKEAALAYVLLDRAARPLDAAGLKVAVEDWVRRTFAMAVDFDITDALDKLARLDLVTRHADNTLTVPAPDEALDRLRARWHAEARDSAHAMAALGPSGAGETAGMDAANGR
;
A
#
# COMPACT_ATOMS: atom_id res chain seq x y z
N MET A 1 -42.78 -36.98 -20.47
CA MET A 1 -41.62 -37.83 -20.13
C MET A 1 -40.66 -36.92 -19.40
N ALA A 2 -40.58 -37.11 -18.09
CA ALA A 2 -39.97 -36.19 -17.16
C ALA A 2 -38.44 -36.35 -17.10
N GLU A 3 -37.83 -35.19 -16.98
CA GLU A 3 -36.43 -34.80 -16.90
C GLU A 3 -35.79 -35.28 -15.59
N THR A 4 -34.60 -35.90 -15.67
CA THR A 4 -33.78 -36.28 -14.50
C THR A 4 -32.65 -35.28 -14.33
N ALA A 5 -32.79 -34.42 -13.32
CA ALA A 5 -31.73 -33.62 -12.73
C ALA A 5 -31.62 -34.02 -11.25
N ASP A 6 -30.47 -34.53 -10.83
CA ASP A 6 -30.05 -34.78 -9.44
C ASP A 6 -28.58 -35.26 -9.48
N ASP A 7 -27.62 -34.92 -8.63
CA ASP A 7 -27.49 -33.93 -7.57
C ASP A 7 -25.97 -33.79 -7.39
N ALA A 8 -25.43 -32.57 -7.32
CA ALA A 8 -24.03 -32.32 -7.03
C ALA A 8 -23.94 -31.65 -5.65
N PRO A 9 -23.17 -32.17 -4.68
CA PRO A 9 -23.12 -31.57 -3.36
C PRO A 9 -22.39 -30.23 -3.41
N SER A 10 -23.17 -29.16 -3.51
CA SER A 10 -22.76 -27.78 -3.32
C SER A 10 -22.36 -27.55 -1.87
N THR A 11 -21.12 -27.94 -1.54
CA THR A 11 -20.51 -27.55 -0.27
C THR A 11 -20.01 -26.11 -0.44
N LEU A 12 -20.95 -25.15 -0.39
CA LEU A 12 -20.61 -23.75 -0.20
C LEU A 12 -19.82 -23.66 1.10
N MET A 13 -18.52 -23.41 0.97
CA MET A 13 -17.70 -22.92 2.08
C MET A 13 -18.42 -21.69 2.61
N GLU A 14 -19.03 -21.83 3.78
CA GLU A 14 -19.49 -20.72 4.60
C GLU A 14 -18.26 -19.86 4.88
N THR A 15 -18.11 -18.83 4.06
CA THR A 15 -17.15 -17.76 4.23
C THR A 15 -17.47 -17.15 5.59
N ALA A 16 -16.63 -17.43 6.59
CA ALA A 16 -16.73 -16.77 7.86
C ALA A 16 -16.75 -15.26 7.58
N PRO A 17 -17.84 -14.54 7.92
CA PRO A 17 -17.91 -13.12 7.63
C PRO A 17 -16.75 -12.45 8.37
N LEU A 18 -16.03 -11.60 7.65
CA LEU A 18 -15.23 -10.55 8.29
C LEU A 18 -16.23 -9.76 9.15
N ASP A 19 -16.22 -10.05 10.45
CA ASP A 19 -17.17 -9.50 11.42
C ASP A 19 -17.22 -7.99 11.22
N GLY A 20 -18.39 -7.51 10.77
CA GLY A 20 -18.59 -6.13 10.34
C GLY A 20 -18.24 -5.17 11.46
N MET A 21 -17.14 -4.43 11.28
CA MET A 21 -16.82 -3.31 12.14
C MET A 21 -17.80 -2.18 11.78
N ALA A 22 -18.77 -1.94 12.64
CA ALA A 22 -19.55 -0.70 12.57
C ALA A 22 -18.61 0.44 12.97
N GLU A 23 -18.20 1.23 11.99
CA GLU A 23 -17.37 2.41 12.16
C GLU A 23 -18.26 3.59 12.57
N THR A 24 -17.87 4.27 13.64
CA THR A 24 -18.41 5.59 13.97
C THR A 24 -17.25 6.57 13.81
N ASP A 25 -17.40 7.54 12.90
CA ASP A 25 -16.41 8.59 12.64
C ASP A 25 -16.28 9.45 13.91
N ALA A 26 -15.27 9.12 14.71
CA ALA A 26 -15.00 9.77 15.97
C ALA A 26 -13.80 10.69 15.77
N ASP A 27 -14.07 11.96 15.46
CA ASP A 27 -13.11 13.06 15.45
C ASP A 27 -12.13 13.04 14.26
N VAL A 28 -12.41 13.85 13.23
CA VAL A 28 -11.53 14.01 12.06
C VAL A 28 -10.34 14.88 12.49
N LEU A 29 -9.15 14.27 12.62
CA LEU A 29 -7.92 15.04 12.77
C LEU A 29 -7.74 15.92 11.53
N PRO A 30 -7.39 17.21 11.67
CA PRO A 30 -7.18 18.06 10.53
C PRO A 30 -6.01 17.51 9.70
N ASP A 31 -6.28 17.30 8.42
CA ASP A 31 -5.33 16.81 7.42
C ASP A 31 -5.12 17.91 6.38
N THR A 32 -3.93 18.00 5.79
CA THR A 32 -3.66 19.02 4.76
C THR A 32 -4.35 18.68 3.44
N PHE A 33 -4.64 17.39 3.22
CA PHE A 33 -5.28 16.93 1.99
C PHE A 33 -6.75 17.39 1.85
N ILE A 34 -7.03 18.17 0.81
CA ILE A 34 -8.37 18.68 0.48
C ILE A 34 -9.12 17.64 -0.36
N ALA A 35 -9.94 16.84 0.31
CA ALA A 35 -10.68 15.71 -0.27
C ALA A 35 -12.00 16.11 -0.97
N VAL A 36 -12.01 17.22 -1.70
CA VAL A 36 -13.17 17.73 -2.44
C VAL A 36 -12.93 17.57 -3.94
N PRO A 37 -13.91 17.15 -4.76
CA PRO A 37 -13.74 17.14 -6.20
C PRO A 37 -13.43 18.54 -6.76
N GLN A 38 -12.52 18.63 -7.72
CA GLN A 38 -12.10 19.91 -8.32
C GLN A 38 -13.29 20.70 -8.88
N SER A 39 -14.23 20.04 -9.56
CA SER A 39 -15.45 20.65 -10.10
C SER A 39 -16.31 21.26 -9.00
N ALA A 40 -16.56 20.51 -7.92
CA ALA A 40 -17.34 20.98 -6.78
C ALA A 40 -16.68 22.18 -6.09
N LEU A 41 -15.35 22.20 -6.00
CA LEU A 41 -14.60 23.34 -5.49
C LEU A 41 -14.79 24.57 -6.39
N ILE A 42 -14.58 24.42 -7.71
CA ILE A 42 -14.75 25.49 -8.69
C ILE A 42 -16.16 26.06 -8.63
N ASP A 43 -17.18 25.22 -8.62
CA ASP A 43 -18.58 25.66 -8.58
C ASP A 43 -18.86 26.53 -7.34
N ARG A 44 -18.38 26.10 -6.17
CA ARG A 44 -18.55 26.87 -4.92
C ARG A 44 -17.75 28.15 -4.90
N LEU A 45 -16.52 28.13 -5.43
CA LEU A 45 -15.70 29.33 -5.55
C LEU A 45 -16.36 30.34 -6.50
N VAL A 46 -16.90 29.91 -7.64
CA VAL A 46 -17.55 30.79 -8.62
C VAL A 46 -18.89 31.35 -8.10
N ILE A 47 -19.77 30.51 -7.53
CA ILE A 47 -21.13 30.91 -7.10
C ILE A 47 -21.11 31.95 -5.98
N HIS A 48 -20.17 31.87 -5.04
CA HIS A 48 -20.08 32.87 -3.96
C HIS A 48 -19.56 34.25 -4.39
N GLY A 49 -19.29 34.47 -5.69
CA GLY A 49 -18.77 35.74 -6.23
C GLY A 49 -19.71 36.52 -7.16
N SER A 50 -20.91 36.04 -7.44
CA SER A 50 -21.76 36.54 -8.54
C SER A 50 -22.86 37.54 -8.13
N GLY A 51 -22.74 38.19 -6.96
CA GLY A 51 -23.79 39.07 -6.41
C GLY A 51 -24.02 40.44 -7.10
N GLY A 52 -23.48 40.69 -8.29
CA GLY A 52 -23.56 42.00 -8.97
C GLY A 52 -23.88 41.92 -10.48
N PRO A 53 -24.22 43.05 -11.13
CA PRO A 53 -24.64 43.11 -12.55
C PRO A 53 -23.56 42.65 -13.54
N ASP A 54 -22.26 42.76 -13.21
CA ASP A 54 -21.13 42.22 -13.99
C ASP A 54 -20.75 40.77 -13.63
N GLY A 55 -21.59 40.09 -12.83
CA GLY A 55 -21.30 38.78 -12.27
C GLY A 55 -21.08 37.68 -13.33
N SER A 56 -21.66 37.80 -14.52
CA SER A 56 -21.50 36.83 -15.61
C SER A 56 -20.12 36.90 -16.27
N SER A 57 -19.62 38.12 -16.55
CA SER A 57 -18.29 38.33 -17.15
C SER A 57 -17.18 37.92 -16.19
N ARG A 58 -17.26 38.38 -14.92
CA ARG A 58 -16.28 38.01 -13.88
C ARG A 58 -16.26 36.50 -13.61
N THR A 59 -17.41 35.84 -13.70
CA THR A 59 -17.50 34.37 -13.58
C THR A 59 -16.78 33.66 -14.73
N ALA A 60 -16.91 34.14 -15.97
CA ALA A 60 -16.22 33.56 -17.11
C ALA A 60 -14.70 33.70 -16.98
N VAL A 61 -14.21 34.90 -16.64
CA VAL A 61 -12.79 35.18 -16.40
C VAL A 61 -12.22 34.28 -15.29
N MET A 62 -12.96 34.11 -14.18
CA MET A 62 -12.53 33.23 -13.10
C MET A 62 -12.43 31.76 -13.53
N ARG A 63 -13.35 31.26 -14.36
CA ARG A 63 -13.26 29.90 -14.91
C ARG A 63 -12.05 29.74 -15.83
N ASP A 64 -11.74 30.76 -16.63
CA ASP A 64 -10.56 30.77 -17.49
C ASP A 64 -9.26 30.77 -16.65
N ILE A 65 -9.19 31.54 -15.56
CA ILE A 65 -8.07 31.47 -14.59
C ILE A 65 -7.89 30.04 -14.09
N PHE A 66 -8.96 29.40 -13.60
CA PHE A 66 -8.87 28.02 -13.09
C PHE A 66 -8.45 27.03 -14.18
N ARG A 67 -8.93 27.21 -15.40
CA ARG A 67 -8.50 26.38 -16.53
C ARG A 67 -7.01 26.56 -16.79
N MET A 68 -6.51 27.80 -16.80
CA MET A 68 -5.09 28.09 -17.01
C MET A 68 -4.20 27.54 -15.88
N LEU A 69 -4.61 27.70 -14.62
CA LEU A 69 -3.92 27.11 -13.47
C LEU A 69 -3.81 25.59 -13.61
N GLY A 70 -4.93 24.92 -13.91
CA GLY A 70 -4.92 23.46 -14.09
C GLY A 70 -4.03 23.00 -15.24
N LEU A 71 -3.95 23.76 -16.33
CA LEU A 71 -3.07 23.48 -17.46
C LEU A 71 -1.58 23.65 -17.10
N LEU A 72 -1.22 24.70 -16.36
CA LEU A 72 0.17 24.93 -15.96
C LEU A 72 0.67 23.84 -15.01
N PHE A 73 -0.10 23.49 -13.97
CA PHE A 73 0.27 22.39 -13.06
C PHE A 73 0.38 21.04 -13.79
N ARG A 74 -0.46 20.80 -14.81
CA ARG A 74 -0.38 19.59 -15.65
C ARG A 74 0.93 19.47 -16.43
N ILE A 75 1.47 20.59 -16.91
CA ILE A 75 2.77 20.58 -17.61
C ILE A 75 3.87 20.17 -16.62
N ASP A 76 3.95 20.85 -15.47
CA ASP A 76 4.94 20.57 -14.42
C ASP A 76 4.89 19.11 -13.96
N GLY A 77 3.67 18.58 -13.77
CA GLY A 77 3.45 17.19 -13.39
C GLY A 77 3.90 16.20 -14.47
N SER A 78 3.68 16.52 -15.75
CA SER A 78 4.08 15.67 -16.87
C SER A 78 5.60 15.54 -16.99
N GLU A 79 6.35 16.64 -16.84
CA GLU A 79 7.82 16.60 -16.84
C GLU A 79 8.37 15.81 -15.65
N THR A 80 7.77 16.01 -14.48
CA THR A 80 8.15 15.28 -13.26
C THR A 80 7.89 13.77 -13.41
N LEU A 81 6.77 13.39 -14.05
CA LEU A 81 6.41 12.00 -14.31
C LEU A 81 7.43 11.31 -15.24
N VAL A 82 7.85 11.99 -16.31
CA VAL A 82 8.88 11.45 -17.22
C VAL A 82 10.18 11.21 -16.45
N GLY A 83 10.65 12.21 -15.68
CA GLY A 83 11.85 12.08 -14.87
C GLY A 83 11.78 10.95 -13.83
N LEU A 84 10.62 10.75 -13.18
CA LEU A 84 10.42 9.62 -12.26
C LEU A 84 10.49 8.26 -12.97
N ARG A 85 9.92 8.14 -14.17
CA ARG A 85 9.96 6.91 -14.96
C ARG A 85 11.37 6.58 -15.41
N ASP A 86 12.12 7.58 -15.85
CA ASP A 86 13.52 7.42 -16.26
C ASP A 86 14.41 7.00 -15.08
N ASP A 87 14.27 7.66 -13.93
CA ASP A 87 15.01 7.31 -12.69
C ASP A 87 14.64 5.90 -12.19
N TYR A 88 13.40 5.45 -12.39
CA TYR A 88 12.93 4.14 -11.95
C TYR A 88 13.28 3.00 -12.91
N HIS A 89 13.42 3.27 -14.21
CA HIS A 89 13.59 2.26 -15.26
C HIS A 89 14.68 1.21 -14.95
N PRO A 90 15.89 1.57 -14.49
CA PRO A 90 16.96 0.59 -14.23
C PRO A 90 16.64 -0.38 -13.07
N ILE A 91 15.94 0.13 -12.05
CA ILE A 91 15.63 -0.58 -10.81
C ILE A 91 14.21 -1.13 -10.77
N ASN A 92 13.46 -1.03 -11.87
CA ASN A 92 12.11 -1.54 -12.00
C ASN A 92 12.11 -3.09 -12.02
N PRO A 93 11.36 -3.76 -11.11
CA PRO A 93 11.21 -5.21 -11.07
C PRO A 93 10.31 -5.78 -12.17
N ASP A 94 9.47 -4.94 -12.80
CA ASP A 94 8.58 -5.38 -13.90
C ASP A 94 9.33 -5.52 -15.22
N LEU A 95 10.52 -4.93 -15.32
CA LEU A 95 11.36 -4.96 -16.51
C LEU A 95 12.46 -6.01 -16.37
N PRO A 96 12.81 -6.70 -17.47
CA PRO A 96 13.96 -7.60 -17.46
C PRO A 96 15.21 -6.80 -17.09
N THR A 97 16.06 -7.41 -16.27
CA THR A 97 17.37 -6.82 -15.96
C THR A 97 18.20 -6.86 -17.23
N LEU A 98 18.45 -5.70 -17.85
CA LEU A 98 19.28 -5.60 -19.05
C LEU A 98 20.65 -6.20 -18.74
N ALA A 99 21.16 -7.07 -19.63
CA ALA A 99 22.49 -7.63 -19.49
C ALA A 99 23.52 -6.49 -19.49
N GLY A 100 24.30 -6.37 -18.41
CA GLY A 100 25.22 -5.25 -18.19
C GLY A 100 24.69 -4.13 -17.29
N SER A 101 23.50 -4.30 -16.67
CA SER A 101 22.97 -3.36 -15.67
C SER A 101 24.00 -3.09 -14.58
N ALA A 102 24.18 -1.80 -14.30
CA ALA A 102 25.19 -1.25 -13.43
C ALA A 102 25.28 -1.93 -12.05
N GLY A 103 26.48 -1.91 -11.44
CA GLY A 103 26.75 -2.58 -10.17
C GLY A 103 25.92 -2.07 -8.99
N ALA A 104 26.06 -2.74 -7.84
CA ALA A 104 25.31 -2.46 -6.61
C ALA A 104 25.32 -0.98 -6.19
N ASP A 105 26.46 -0.30 -6.34
CA ASP A 105 26.61 1.11 -5.99
C ASP A 105 25.78 2.02 -6.90
N SER A 106 25.61 1.64 -8.17
CA SER A 106 24.75 2.35 -9.11
C SER A 106 23.28 2.17 -8.76
N HIS A 107 22.81 0.96 -8.42
CA HIS A 107 21.42 0.77 -7.99
C HIS A 107 21.09 1.51 -6.71
N ALA A 108 22.02 1.56 -5.75
CA ALA A 108 21.86 2.34 -4.53
C ALA A 108 21.76 3.85 -4.80
N ALA A 109 22.62 4.38 -5.68
CA ALA A 109 22.58 5.78 -6.09
C ALA A 109 21.30 6.13 -6.87
N THR A 110 20.89 5.28 -7.82
CA THR A 110 19.63 5.43 -8.57
C THR A 110 18.42 5.41 -7.62
N HIS A 111 18.38 4.47 -6.67
CA HIS A 111 17.33 4.42 -5.66
C HIS A 111 17.30 5.68 -4.78
N ALA A 112 18.46 6.20 -4.37
CA ALA A 112 18.52 7.43 -3.58
C ALA A 112 18.01 8.65 -4.37
N ALA A 113 18.38 8.76 -5.65
CA ALA A 113 17.89 9.82 -6.54
C ALA A 113 16.37 9.73 -6.75
N LEU A 114 15.86 8.52 -7.03
CA LEU A 114 14.43 8.25 -7.14
C LEU A 114 13.70 8.59 -5.84
N ALA A 115 14.21 8.14 -4.69
CA ALA A 115 13.62 8.39 -3.38
C ALA A 115 13.53 9.88 -3.08
N ALA A 116 14.58 10.65 -3.41
CA ALA A 116 14.60 12.10 -3.23
C ALA A 116 13.58 12.82 -4.14
N ARG A 117 13.48 12.44 -5.42
CA ARG A 117 12.48 12.99 -6.35
C ARG A 117 11.06 12.62 -5.92
N LEU A 118 10.82 11.35 -5.65
CA LEU A 118 9.51 10.84 -5.24
C LEU A 118 9.05 11.46 -3.92
N ARG A 119 9.95 11.68 -2.96
CA ARG A 119 9.63 12.36 -1.71
C ARG A 119 9.11 13.78 -1.92
N ARG A 120 9.65 14.54 -2.88
CA ARG A 120 9.14 15.88 -3.22
C ARG A 120 7.71 15.82 -3.73
N VAL A 121 7.43 14.90 -4.66
CA VAL A 121 6.08 14.68 -5.20
C VAL A 121 5.11 14.22 -4.11
N LEU A 122 5.56 13.36 -3.20
CA LEU A 122 4.74 12.90 -2.07
C LEU A 122 4.37 14.07 -1.14
N ILE A 123 5.31 14.98 -0.85
CA ILE A 123 5.03 16.19 -0.06
C ILE A 123 4.00 17.07 -0.78
N GLN A 124 4.18 17.34 -2.07
CA GLN A 124 3.20 18.10 -2.89
C GLN A 124 1.82 17.42 -2.93
N ALA A 125 1.78 16.08 -2.85
CA ALA A 125 0.55 15.31 -2.75
C ALA A 125 0.01 15.16 -1.31
N ASN A 126 0.51 15.97 -0.37
CA ASN A 126 0.12 16.00 1.05
C ASN A 126 0.36 14.68 1.79
N PHE A 127 1.43 13.95 1.47
CA PHE A 127 1.90 12.79 2.22
C PHE A 127 2.95 13.16 3.26
N THR A 128 2.88 12.50 4.41
CA THR A 128 3.84 12.59 5.50
C THR A 128 4.68 11.33 5.60
N VAL A 129 5.93 11.46 6.01
CA VAL A 129 6.82 10.31 6.23
C VAL A 129 6.43 9.60 7.52
N VAL A 130 6.27 8.28 7.46
CA VAL A 130 6.08 7.46 8.67
C VAL A 130 7.46 7.07 9.19
N THR A 131 7.83 7.63 10.33
CA THR A 131 9.09 7.32 11.01
C THR A 131 9.10 5.91 11.59
N ASP A 132 10.28 5.30 11.70
CA ASP A 132 10.45 3.96 12.28
C ASP A 132 9.89 3.83 13.70
N ASP A 133 10.01 4.87 14.53
CA ASP A 133 9.46 4.85 15.88
C ASP A 133 7.93 4.76 15.88
N ARG A 134 7.28 5.38 14.90
CA ARG A 134 5.83 5.26 14.68
C ARG A 134 5.45 3.87 14.19
N LEU A 135 6.23 3.27 13.30
CA LEU A 135 6.01 1.87 12.89
C LEU A 135 6.11 0.91 14.08
N ARG A 136 7.06 1.12 14.99
CA ARG A 136 7.19 0.31 16.22
C ARG A 136 6.06 0.56 17.21
N GLN A 137 5.66 1.82 17.42
CA GLN A 137 4.53 2.16 18.29
C GLN A 137 3.23 1.54 17.76
N ALA A 138 3.01 1.61 16.45
CA ALA A 138 1.84 1.05 15.80
C ALA A 138 1.74 -0.48 15.96
N ASP A 139 2.86 -1.20 16.02
CA ASP A 139 2.88 -2.64 16.32
C ASP A 139 2.38 -3.00 17.73
N GLU A 140 2.56 -2.09 18.69
CA GLU A 140 2.09 -2.27 20.08
C GLU A 140 0.61 -1.92 20.21
N GLU A 141 0.09 -1.11 19.29
CA GLU A 141 -1.32 -0.77 19.18
C GLU A 141 -2.16 -1.94 18.66
N SER A 142 -3.46 -1.87 18.88
CA SER A 142 -4.36 -3.00 18.58
C SER A 142 -4.61 -3.13 17.08
N ALA A 143 -3.78 -3.92 16.40
CA ALA A 143 -3.95 -4.33 14.99
C ALA A 143 -5.34 -4.93 14.69
N GLU A 144 -5.95 -4.48 13.59
CA GLU A 144 -7.19 -4.97 12.98
C GLU A 144 -7.02 -6.42 12.54
N VAL A 145 -5.87 -6.72 11.92
CA VAL A 145 -5.53 -8.08 11.53
C VAL A 145 -5.33 -8.93 12.79
N GLN A 146 -6.21 -9.91 13.00
CA GLN A 146 -6.22 -10.73 14.21
C GLN A 146 -5.01 -11.68 14.35
N ALA A 147 -4.07 -11.67 13.40
CA ALA A 147 -2.82 -12.41 13.44
C ALA A 147 -1.67 -11.54 13.97
N ARG A 148 -0.53 -12.16 14.28
CA ARG A 148 0.75 -11.46 14.44
C ARG A 148 1.46 -11.48 13.10
N ILE A 149 1.91 -10.35 12.62
CA ILE A 149 2.57 -10.25 11.32
C ILE A 149 4.08 -10.45 11.52
N ARG A 150 4.68 -11.34 10.73
CA ARG A 150 6.12 -11.56 10.71
C ARG A 150 6.69 -11.06 9.38
N VAL A 151 7.48 -9.98 9.48
CA VAL A 151 8.14 -9.34 8.34
C VAL A 151 9.53 -9.95 8.11
N PRO A 152 9.87 -10.42 6.89
CA PRO A 152 11.18 -10.96 6.58
C PRO A 152 12.19 -9.83 6.26
N ARG A 153 12.56 -9.02 7.27
CA ARG A 153 13.38 -7.81 7.11
C ARG A 153 14.71 -8.02 6.38
N ARG A 154 15.31 -9.22 6.47
CA ARG A 154 16.57 -9.59 5.81
C ARG A 154 16.60 -9.47 4.28
N TYR A 155 15.45 -9.32 3.63
CA TYR A 155 15.37 -9.16 2.18
C TYR A 155 15.50 -7.70 1.74
N TYR A 156 15.27 -6.74 2.64
CA TYR A 156 15.16 -5.33 2.30
C TYR A 156 16.41 -4.57 2.75
N ALA A 157 16.98 -3.82 1.82
CA ALA A 157 18.11 -2.95 2.07
C ALA A 157 17.68 -1.55 2.53
N ASP A 158 16.52 -1.08 2.06
CA ASP A 158 15.92 0.19 2.45
C ASP A 158 14.40 0.13 2.34
N VAL A 159 13.69 0.79 3.26
CA VAL A 159 12.23 0.80 3.34
C VAL A 159 11.74 2.16 3.80
N ALA A 160 10.85 2.76 3.01
CA ALA A 160 10.21 4.02 3.36
C ALA A 160 8.69 3.89 3.27
N PHE A 161 8.00 4.42 4.29
CA PHE A 161 6.55 4.52 4.36
C PHE A 161 6.15 5.98 4.34
N PHE A 162 5.12 6.28 3.55
CA PHE A 162 4.51 7.59 3.48
C PHE A 162 3.00 7.43 3.62
N ALA A 163 2.35 8.29 4.39
CA ALA A 163 0.93 8.20 4.66
C ALA A 163 0.25 9.56 4.66
N ARG A 164 -1.05 9.56 4.33
CA ARG A 164 -1.94 10.73 4.40
C ARG A 164 -3.35 10.33 4.82
N GLY A 165 -4.20 11.29 5.19
CA GLY A 165 -5.59 11.00 5.53
C GLY A 165 -5.76 10.30 6.86
N ARG A 166 -5.09 10.80 7.91
CA ARG A 166 -5.20 10.25 9.27
C ARG A 166 -6.60 10.52 9.82
N ARG A 167 -7.35 9.46 10.12
CA ARG A 167 -8.69 9.53 10.70
C ARG A 167 -8.75 8.70 11.97
N ARG A 168 -9.36 9.23 13.03
CA ARG A 168 -9.69 8.43 14.20
C ARG A 168 -11.01 7.72 13.93
N CYS A 169 -10.99 6.41 14.08
CA CYS A 169 -12.16 5.56 13.95
C CYS A 169 -12.32 4.76 15.24
N GLN A 170 -13.56 4.43 15.60
CA GLN A 170 -13.79 3.45 16.66
C GLN A 170 -14.02 2.09 16.03
N ALA A 171 -13.17 1.13 16.39
CA ALA A 171 -13.37 -0.26 16.04
C ALA A 171 -14.12 -1.00 17.13
N THR A 172 -15.25 -1.57 16.74
CA THR A 172 -16.09 -2.37 17.61
C THR A 172 -15.68 -3.83 17.52
N ARG A 173 -15.07 -4.37 18.58
CA ARG A 173 -14.69 -5.79 18.63
C ARG A 173 -15.61 -6.60 19.53
N ARG A 174 -16.15 -7.68 18.98
CA ARG A 174 -16.93 -8.69 19.69
C ARG A 174 -15.99 -9.75 20.27
N TYR A 175 -16.21 -10.08 21.53
CA TYR A 175 -15.52 -11.11 22.32
C TYR A 175 -16.54 -12.12 22.82
N LEU A 176 -16.08 -13.33 23.18
CA LEU A 176 -16.91 -14.38 23.80
C LEU A 176 -18.18 -14.68 22.99
N PHE A 177 -18.03 -15.20 21.76
CA PHE A 177 -19.15 -15.53 20.87
C PHE A 177 -20.15 -14.37 20.61
N GLY A 178 -19.69 -13.12 20.75
CA GLY A 178 -20.54 -11.94 20.54
C GLY A 178 -21.14 -11.33 21.81
N LEU A 179 -20.93 -11.94 22.98
CA LEU A 179 -21.55 -11.50 24.24
C LEU A 179 -20.90 -10.23 24.83
N ILE A 180 -19.66 -9.93 24.48
CA ILE A 180 -18.95 -8.75 25.00
C ILE A 180 -18.45 -7.91 23.84
N THR A 181 -18.96 -6.70 23.72
CA THR A 181 -18.49 -5.73 22.74
C THR A 181 -17.58 -4.71 23.42
N ARG A 182 -16.38 -4.48 22.88
CA ARG A 182 -15.52 -3.37 23.29
C ARG A 182 -15.20 -2.48 22.11
N GLN A 183 -15.41 -1.18 22.29
CA GLN A 183 -14.92 -0.15 21.38
C GLN A 183 -13.46 0.15 21.71
N ARG A 184 -12.63 0.28 20.68
CA ARG A 184 -11.27 0.80 20.83
C ARG A 184 -11.00 1.88 19.79
N PRO A 185 -10.37 2.99 20.20
CA PRO A 185 -9.90 3.98 19.24
C PRO A 185 -8.81 3.35 18.38
N MET A 186 -8.89 3.59 17.07
CA MET A 186 -7.85 3.26 16.10
C MET A 186 -7.64 4.46 15.18
N ILE A 187 -6.42 4.57 14.65
CA ILE A 187 -6.12 5.54 13.60
C ILE A 187 -6.03 4.78 12.28
N ARG A 188 -6.68 5.33 11.27
CA ARG A 188 -6.70 4.81 9.92
C ARG A 188 -6.14 5.84 8.95
N LEU A 189 -5.39 5.33 7.99
CA LEU A 189 -4.69 6.10 6.98
C LEU A 189 -5.42 5.90 5.67
N ARG A 190 -5.84 7.00 5.03
CA ARG A 190 -6.56 6.94 3.77
C ARG A 190 -5.70 6.37 2.66
N HIS A 191 -4.44 6.79 2.57
CA HIS A 191 -3.50 6.26 1.58
C HIS A 191 -2.13 6.05 2.22
N VAL A 192 -1.47 4.94 1.85
CA VAL A 192 -0.12 4.60 2.30
C VAL A 192 0.71 4.18 1.08
N VAL A 193 1.81 4.89 0.85
CA VAL A 193 2.83 4.51 -0.14
C VAL A 193 3.97 3.80 0.57
N VAL A 194 4.37 2.68 0.00
CA VAL A 194 5.47 1.85 0.48
C VAL A 194 6.50 1.74 -0.63
N MET A 195 7.73 2.15 -0.35
CA MET A 195 8.86 2.03 -1.26
C MET A 195 9.92 1.16 -0.62
N ILE A 196 10.32 0.08 -1.30
CA ILE A 196 11.20 -0.94 -0.74
C ILE A 196 12.28 -1.30 -1.74
N ARG A 197 13.53 -1.10 -1.36
CA ARG A 197 14.69 -1.61 -2.08
C ARG A 197 15.11 -2.95 -1.51
N PHE A 198 15.31 -3.92 -2.40
CA PHE A 198 15.78 -5.25 -2.03
C PHE A 198 17.31 -5.31 -2.07
N HIS A 199 17.89 -6.19 -1.25
CA HIS A 199 19.32 -6.47 -1.34
C HIS A 199 19.68 -7.11 -2.69
N GLU A 200 20.88 -6.82 -3.18
CA GLU A 200 21.48 -7.44 -4.39
C GLU A 200 21.59 -8.96 -4.30
N ARG A 201 21.78 -9.48 -3.08
CA ARG A 201 21.84 -10.90 -2.80
C ARG A 201 20.77 -11.25 -1.79
N LEU A 202 19.63 -11.74 -2.25
CA LEU A 202 18.59 -12.21 -1.33
C LEU A 202 19.01 -13.57 -0.74
N PRO A 203 18.98 -13.73 0.60
CA PRO A 203 19.21 -15.04 1.21
C PRO A 203 18.17 -16.06 0.75
N LEU A 204 18.53 -17.35 0.82
CA LEU A 204 17.57 -18.43 0.57
C LEU A 204 16.43 -18.36 1.61
N PRO A 205 15.21 -18.79 1.24
CA PRO A 205 14.11 -18.88 2.21
C PRO A 205 14.45 -19.86 3.35
N ASP A 206 14.11 -19.51 4.60
CA ASP A 206 14.33 -20.39 5.76
C ASP A 206 13.42 -21.64 5.82
N TRP A 207 12.56 -21.83 4.82
CA TRP A 207 11.64 -22.97 4.77
C TRP A 207 12.19 -24.04 3.82
N PRO A 208 12.04 -25.34 4.14
CA PRO A 208 12.46 -26.42 3.26
C PRO A 208 11.70 -26.35 1.93
N LEU A 209 12.38 -25.82 0.91
CA LEU A 209 11.91 -25.90 -0.47
C LEU A 209 11.72 -27.37 -0.85
N PRO A 210 10.58 -27.76 -1.44
CA PRO A 210 10.37 -29.12 -1.91
C PRO A 210 11.51 -29.48 -2.89
N ARG A 211 12.09 -30.68 -2.75
CA ARG A 211 13.20 -31.12 -3.63
C ARG A 211 12.86 -31.01 -5.13
N ARG A 212 11.57 -31.08 -5.48
CA ARG A 212 11.07 -30.86 -6.85
C ARG A 212 11.25 -29.41 -7.33
N VAL A 213 11.03 -28.42 -6.47
CA VAL A 213 11.26 -27.00 -6.78
C VAL A 213 12.75 -26.73 -6.96
N LEU A 214 13.58 -27.25 -6.06
CA LEU A 214 15.05 -27.18 -6.20
C LEU A 214 15.55 -27.83 -7.50
N ARG A 215 14.99 -28.97 -7.90
CA ARG A 215 15.34 -29.63 -9.18
C ARG A 215 14.82 -28.88 -10.40
N ALA A 216 13.62 -28.30 -10.32
CA ALA A 216 13.03 -27.51 -11.40
C ALA A 216 13.80 -26.20 -11.66
N TRP A 217 14.49 -25.66 -10.64
CA TRP A 217 15.29 -24.45 -10.77
C TRP A 217 16.64 -24.67 -11.49
N GLY A 218 16.98 -25.92 -11.83
CA GLY A 218 18.18 -26.27 -12.58
C GLY A 218 19.50 -25.87 -11.89
N PRO A 219 20.66 -26.17 -12.49
CA PRO A 219 21.97 -25.69 -12.02
C PRO A 219 22.29 -24.25 -12.45
N GLY A 220 21.28 -23.46 -12.87
CA GLY A 220 21.45 -22.06 -13.27
C GLY A 220 21.39 -21.10 -12.07
N PRO A 221 21.88 -19.87 -12.21
CA PRO A 221 21.68 -18.85 -11.19
C PRO A 221 20.18 -18.66 -11.00
N VAL A 222 19.69 -18.88 -9.76
CA VAL A 222 18.31 -18.56 -9.39
C VAL A 222 18.11 -17.10 -9.74
N VAL A 223 17.39 -16.82 -10.83
CA VAL A 223 16.98 -15.45 -11.17
C VAL A 223 16.13 -14.99 -10.01
N ARG A 224 16.68 -14.09 -9.21
CA ARG A 224 15.97 -13.50 -8.09
C ARG A 224 15.32 -12.24 -8.63
N PRO A 225 14.02 -12.26 -8.98
CA PRO A 225 13.39 -11.19 -9.76
C PRO A 225 13.44 -9.83 -9.06
N PHE A 226 13.67 -9.81 -7.75
CA PHE A 226 13.72 -8.59 -6.95
C PHE A 226 15.14 -8.19 -6.50
N ALA A 227 16.19 -8.95 -6.80
CA ALA A 227 17.55 -8.61 -6.34
C ALA A 227 18.00 -7.23 -6.88
N GLY A 228 18.36 -6.31 -5.99
CA GLY A 228 18.77 -4.93 -6.35
C GLY A 228 17.65 -4.05 -6.89
N LYS A 229 16.42 -4.56 -7.02
CA LYS A 229 15.26 -3.84 -7.54
C LYS A 229 14.51 -3.10 -6.42
N THR A 230 13.75 -2.08 -6.82
CA THR A 230 12.89 -1.31 -5.93
C THR A 230 11.43 -1.55 -6.28
N VAL A 231 10.63 -1.95 -5.29
CA VAL A 231 9.17 -2.09 -5.43
C VAL A 231 8.50 -0.89 -4.78
N ILE A 232 7.50 -0.34 -5.48
CA ILE A 232 6.66 0.74 -4.95
C ILE A 232 5.22 0.26 -4.94
N LYS A 233 4.48 0.50 -3.86
CA LYS A 233 3.07 0.12 -3.76
C LYS A 233 2.26 1.22 -3.09
N LEU A 234 1.03 1.40 -3.56
CA LEU A 234 0.05 2.28 -2.95
C LEU A 234 -1.10 1.45 -2.40
N PHE A 235 -1.46 1.71 -1.15
CA PHE A 235 -2.58 1.10 -0.47
C PHE A 235 -3.58 2.17 0.00
N THR A 236 -4.84 1.77 0.16
CA THR A 236 -5.91 2.60 0.72
C THR A 236 -6.48 1.98 1.99
N ASP A 237 -7.07 2.81 2.85
CA ASP A 237 -7.85 2.36 4.02
C ASP A 237 -7.07 1.43 4.97
N VAL A 238 -5.85 1.83 5.34
CA VAL A 238 -4.96 0.99 6.16
C VAL A 238 -4.96 1.47 7.61
N ALA A 239 -5.22 0.57 8.56
CA ALA A 239 -5.02 0.87 9.98
C ALA A 239 -3.54 1.16 10.25
N GLU A 240 -3.24 2.23 11.01
CA GLU A 240 -1.86 2.62 11.36
C GLU A 240 -1.14 1.44 12.06
N ALA A 241 -1.86 0.72 12.93
CA ALA A 241 -1.39 -0.48 13.63
C ALA A 241 -1.04 -1.69 12.73
N ASP A 242 -1.47 -1.69 11.47
CA ASP A 242 -1.23 -2.78 10.52
C ASP A 242 -0.27 -2.40 9.40
N LEU A 243 0.49 -1.30 9.52
CA LEU A 243 1.49 -0.90 8.50
C LEU A 243 2.50 -2.02 8.19
N ASN A 244 2.82 -2.86 9.18
CA ASN A 244 3.68 -4.02 9.00
C ASN A 244 3.13 -5.09 8.04
N MET A 245 1.83 -5.09 7.78
CA MET A 245 1.20 -6.00 6.83
C MET A 245 1.60 -5.70 5.38
N LEU A 246 1.98 -4.45 5.10
CA LEU A 246 2.26 -3.97 3.75
C LEU A 246 3.64 -4.40 3.23
N TYR A 247 4.50 -4.96 4.09
CA TYR A 247 5.80 -5.48 3.67
C TYR A 247 5.63 -6.67 2.69
N PRO A 248 6.32 -6.69 1.53
CA PRO A 248 6.24 -7.78 0.57
C PRO A 248 6.71 -9.11 1.16
N GLY A 249 5.81 -10.09 1.27
CA GLY A 249 6.13 -11.39 1.89
C GLY A 249 6.00 -11.39 3.42
N ALA A 250 5.33 -10.39 4.00
CA ALA A 250 4.80 -10.45 5.35
C ALA A 250 3.92 -11.70 5.51
N ARG A 251 4.12 -12.44 6.61
CA ARG A 251 3.35 -13.67 6.89
C ARG A 251 2.53 -13.50 8.14
N ALA A 252 1.26 -13.89 8.07
CA ALA A 252 0.41 -14.00 9.22
C ALA A 252 0.81 -15.23 10.06
N VAL A 253 1.11 -15.01 11.33
CA VAL A 253 1.44 -16.02 12.33
C VAL A 253 0.42 -15.94 13.46
N MET A 254 0.09 -17.07 14.08
CA MET A 254 -0.77 -17.09 15.26
C MET A 254 -0.25 -16.17 16.36
N ARG A 255 -1.15 -15.35 16.94
CA ARG A 255 -0.88 -14.61 18.18
C ARG A 255 -0.66 -15.59 19.33
N THR A 256 0.09 -15.18 20.36
CA THR A 256 0.39 -16.03 21.53
C THR A 256 -0.86 -16.50 22.27
N ARG A 257 -1.90 -15.65 22.34
CA ARG A 257 -3.20 -16.01 22.92
C ARG A 257 -3.90 -17.13 22.15
N ASP A 258 -3.88 -17.08 20.83
CA ASP A 258 -4.50 -18.10 19.98
C ASP A 258 -3.69 -19.40 20.03
N LYS A 259 -2.36 -19.32 20.13
CA LYS A 259 -1.51 -20.49 20.41
C LYS A 259 -1.87 -21.15 21.72
N LEU A 260 -2.19 -20.37 22.77
CA LEU A 260 -2.62 -20.92 24.06
C LEU A 260 -4.02 -21.54 23.98
N MET A 261 -4.98 -20.88 23.33
CA MET A 261 -6.33 -21.43 23.12
C MET A 261 -6.34 -22.71 22.30
N LEU A 262 -5.41 -22.87 21.35
CA LEU A 262 -5.23 -24.11 20.59
C LEU A 262 -4.41 -25.16 21.35
N GLY A 263 -3.42 -24.72 22.13
CA GLY A 263 -2.49 -25.58 22.85
C GLY A 263 -3.09 -26.22 24.10
N VAL A 264 -3.87 -25.48 24.89
CA VAL A 264 -4.43 -25.97 26.15
C VAL A 264 -5.34 -27.19 25.94
N PRO A 265 -6.33 -27.18 25.01
CA PRO A 265 -7.14 -28.37 24.74
C PRO A 265 -6.32 -29.53 24.15
N ALA A 266 -5.29 -29.23 23.37
CA ALA A 266 -4.42 -30.24 22.77
C ALA A 266 -3.61 -31.00 23.83
N VAL A 267 -3.07 -30.27 24.82
CA VAL A 267 -2.35 -30.85 25.94
C VAL A 267 -3.32 -31.60 26.85
N ALA A 268 -4.45 -31.00 27.22
CA ALA A 268 -5.45 -31.64 28.07
C ALA A 268 -6.01 -32.95 27.48
N GLY A 269 -6.29 -32.97 26.17
CA GLY A 269 -6.73 -34.18 25.48
C GLY A 269 -5.60 -35.16 25.13
N GLY A 270 -4.38 -34.66 24.93
CA GLY A 270 -3.22 -35.47 24.51
C GLY A 270 -2.51 -36.19 25.64
N VAL A 271 -2.46 -35.63 26.85
CA VAL A 271 -1.79 -36.23 28.02
C VAL A 271 -2.35 -37.61 28.36
N PRO A 272 -3.68 -37.82 28.46
CA PRO A 272 -4.24 -39.16 28.71
C PRO A 272 -3.89 -40.16 27.60
N ILE A 273 -3.87 -39.73 26.34
CA ILE A 273 -3.58 -40.63 25.21
C ILE A 273 -2.08 -40.98 25.18
N MET A 274 -1.21 -40.03 25.51
CA MET A 274 0.24 -40.23 25.61
C MET A 274 0.63 -41.26 26.69
N LEU A 275 0.01 -41.19 27.87
CA LEU A 275 0.27 -42.12 28.98
C LEU A 275 -0.05 -43.58 28.60
N ASN A 276 -0.99 -43.79 27.68
CA ASN A 276 -1.41 -45.12 27.23
C ASN A 276 -0.54 -45.70 26.10
N ILE A 277 0.45 -44.95 25.59
CA ILE A 277 1.33 -45.46 24.51
C ILE A 277 2.27 -46.56 24.99
N LEU A 278 2.93 -46.37 26.14
CA LEU A 278 3.89 -47.36 26.65
C LEU A 278 3.19 -48.73 26.89
N PRO A 279 2.03 -48.79 27.55
CA PRO A 279 1.25 -50.02 27.65
C PRO A 279 0.90 -50.62 26.29
N ALA A 280 0.38 -49.82 25.34
CA ALA A 280 0.01 -50.32 24.02
C ALA A 280 1.20 -50.89 23.22
N LEU A 281 2.35 -50.19 23.23
CA LEU A 281 3.58 -50.65 22.59
C LEU A 281 4.15 -51.89 23.26
N SER A 282 4.08 -51.99 24.59
CA SER A 282 4.55 -53.16 25.34
C SER A 282 3.75 -54.42 24.97
N VAL A 283 2.42 -54.30 24.86
CA VAL A 283 1.54 -55.40 24.44
C VAL A 283 1.86 -55.82 23.01
N LEU A 284 2.07 -54.86 22.11
CA LEU A 284 2.43 -55.15 20.72
C LEU A 284 3.80 -55.84 20.60
N ALA A 285 4.79 -55.39 21.38
CA ALA A 285 6.13 -55.96 21.41
C ALA A 285 6.13 -57.40 21.94
N VAL A 286 5.35 -57.69 22.98
CA VAL A 286 5.19 -59.06 23.51
C VAL A 286 4.56 -59.97 22.48
N VAL A 287 3.47 -59.54 21.83
CA VAL A 287 2.81 -60.34 20.77
C VAL A 287 3.75 -60.60 19.59
N LEU A 288 4.54 -59.60 19.18
CA LEU A 288 5.54 -59.74 18.12
C LEU A 288 6.67 -60.69 18.52
N ALA A 289 7.18 -60.62 19.75
CA ALA A 289 8.22 -61.51 20.27
C ALA A 289 7.75 -62.97 20.34
N THR A 290 6.48 -63.19 20.73
CA THR A 290 5.86 -64.52 20.72
C THR A 290 5.66 -65.06 19.31
N TRP A 291 5.22 -64.21 18.36
CA TRP A 291 5.08 -64.60 16.95
C TRP A 291 6.43 -64.95 16.31
N MET A 292 7.49 -64.21 16.65
CA MET A 292 8.84 -64.37 16.09
C MET A 292 9.67 -65.46 16.81
N GLY A 293 9.08 -66.16 17.80
CA GLY A 293 9.72 -67.30 18.48
C GLY A 293 10.74 -66.93 19.57
N PHE A 294 10.83 -65.65 19.95
CA PHE A 294 11.75 -65.17 20.99
C PHE A 294 11.19 -65.33 22.41
N ALA A 295 9.90 -65.63 22.56
CA ALA A 295 9.25 -65.88 23.85
C ALA A 295 8.78 -67.34 23.96
N ALA A 296 9.02 -67.96 25.12
CA ALA A 296 8.80 -69.39 25.39
C ALA A 296 7.33 -69.84 25.52
N ALA A 297 6.36 -69.01 25.11
CA ALA A 297 4.94 -69.33 25.21
C ALA A 297 4.41 -69.82 23.85
N GLY A 298 4.09 -71.11 23.76
CA GLY A 298 3.51 -71.73 22.57
C GLY A 298 2.16 -71.13 22.17
N SER A 299 1.89 -71.12 20.86
CA SER A 299 0.67 -70.70 20.15
C SER A 299 0.01 -69.42 20.66
N VAL A 300 -0.07 -68.39 19.81
CA VAL A 300 -0.75 -67.12 20.10
C VAL A 300 -2.20 -67.39 20.54
N ASP A 301 -2.48 -67.22 21.83
CA ASP A 301 -3.82 -67.37 22.38
C ASP A 301 -4.76 -66.28 21.84
N LYS A 302 -6.06 -66.58 21.70
CA LYS A 302 -7.09 -65.64 21.23
C LYS A 302 -7.10 -64.37 22.09
N ALA A 303 -6.85 -64.50 23.39
CA ALA A 303 -6.74 -63.37 24.32
C ALA A 303 -5.55 -62.45 24.02
N ALA A 304 -4.41 -62.99 23.58
CA ALA A 304 -3.25 -62.20 23.16
C ALA A 304 -3.54 -61.43 21.87
N LEU A 305 -4.23 -62.08 20.91
CA LEU A 305 -4.67 -61.45 19.67
C LEU A 305 -5.65 -60.29 19.92
N THR A 306 -6.62 -60.46 20.84
CA THR A 306 -7.56 -59.39 21.22
C THR A 306 -6.86 -58.20 21.87
N LYS A 307 -5.86 -58.44 22.73
CA LYS A 307 -5.05 -57.39 23.35
C LYS A 307 -4.20 -56.65 22.32
N ALA A 308 -3.60 -57.36 21.36
CA ALA A 308 -2.88 -56.74 20.25
C ALA A 308 -3.79 -55.87 19.37
N LEU A 309 -4.99 -56.36 19.05
CA LEU A 309 -5.97 -55.60 18.27
C LEU A 309 -6.40 -54.32 19.01
N ALA A 310 -6.67 -54.41 20.31
CA ALA A 310 -6.99 -53.25 21.14
C ALA A 310 -5.84 -52.23 21.20
N ALA A 311 -4.59 -52.70 21.32
CA ALA A 311 -3.40 -51.85 21.28
C ALA A 311 -3.25 -51.14 19.91
N MET A 312 -3.51 -51.86 18.81
CA MET A 312 -3.51 -51.28 17.46
C MET A 312 -4.61 -50.22 17.28
N SER A 313 -5.82 -50.46 17.79
CA SER A 313 -6.90 -49.47 17.76
C SER A 313 -6.57 -48.23 18.60
N ALA A 314 -5.91 -48.39 19.75
CA ALA A 314 -5.45 -47.27 20.57
C ALA A 314 -4.38 -46.43 19.85
N LEU A 315 -3.41 -47.07 19.18
CA LEU A 315 -2.39 -46.39 18.38
C LEU A 315 -2.99 -45.70 17.15
N ALA A 316 -3.98 -46.32 16.49
CA ALA A 316 -4.71 -45.70 15.38
C ALA A 316 -5.51 -44.46 15.84
N GLY A 317 -6.16 -44.53 17.00
CA GLY A 317 -6.86 -43.39 17.62
C GLY A 317 -5.91 -42.24 17.95
N LEU A 318 -4.72 -42.53 18.50
CA LEU A 318 -3.66 -41.54 18.72
C LEU A 318 -3.20 -40.92 17.40
N GLY A 319 -2.92 -41.75 16.38
CA GLY A 319 -2.52 -41.26 15.06
C GLY A 319 -3.55 -40.31 14.46
N GLY A 320 -4.84 -40.68 14.55
CA GLY A 320 -5.95 -39.84 14.13
C GLY A 320 -6.05 -38.52 14.92
N PHE A 321 -5.84 -38.56 16.23
CA PHE A 321 -5.83 -37.37 17.09
C PHE A 321 -4.68 -36.41 16.73
N LEU A 322 -3.45 -36.92 16.59
CA LEU A 322 -2.28 -36.13 16.19
C LEU A 322 -2.47 -35.51 14.81
N MET A 323 -2.93 -36.30 13.84
CA MET A 323 -3.22 -35.83 12.49
C MET A 323 -4.27 -34.71 12.51
N ARG A 324 -5.37 -34.91 13.25
CA ARG A 324 -6.42 -33.89 13.42
C ARG A 324 -5.86 -32.60 14.02
N GLN A 325 -4.97 -32.70 15.00
CA GLN A 325 -4.36 -31.55 15.65
C GLN A 325 -3.42 -30.78 14.71
N ILE A 326 -2.59 -31.49 13.93
CA ILE A 326 -1.72 -30.89 12.91
C ILE A 326 -2.57 -30.16 11.86
N ILE A 327 -3.58 -30.84 11.30
CA ILE A 327 -4.51 -30.25 10.32
C ILE A 327 -5.19 -29.01 10.89
N LYS A 328 -5.60 -29.01 12.16
CA LYS A 328 -6.25 -27.86 12.80
C LYS A 328 -5.32 -26.64 12.87
N VAL A 329 -4.05 -26.85 13.22
CA VAL A 329 -3.05 -25.77 13.26
C VAL A 329 -2.78 -25.23 11.85
N GLU A 330 -2.58 -26.11 10.88
CA GLU A 330 -2.33 -25.73 9.48
C GLU A 330 -3.50 -24.93 8.89
N ARG A 331 -4.75 -25.41 9.08
CA ARG A 331 -5.96 -24.71 8.63
C ARG A 331 -6.06 -23.31 9.22
N GLN A 332 -5.72 -23.15 10.50
CA GLN A 332 -5.80 -21.86 11.15
C GLN A 332 -4.71 -20.89 10.65
N VAL A 333 -3.48 -21.37 10.41
CA VAL A 333 -2.43 -20.55 9.78
C VAL A 333 -2.84 -20.14 8.37
N LEU A 334 -3.38 -21.08 7.59
CA LEU A 334 -3.87 -20.81 6.23
C LEU A 334 -4.98 -19.75 6.25
N LYS A 335 -5.94 -19.86 7.17
CA LYS A 335 -7.03 -18.88 7.33
C LYS A 335 -6.48 -17.46 7.57
N TYR A 336 -5.49 -17.31 8.44
CA TYR A 336 -4.89 -16.00 8.68
C TYR A 336 -4.12 -15.46 7.46
N GLN A 337 -3.44 -16.33 6.71
CA GLN A 337 -2.75 -15.94 5.48
C GLN A 337 -3.73 -15.51 4.39
N MET A 338 -4.85 -16.23 4.24
CA MET A 338 -5.93 -15.86 3.32
C MET A 338 -6.52 -14.51 3.69
N ALA A 339 -6.89 -14.30 4.95
CA ALA A 339 -7.44 -13.03 5.42
C ALA A 339 -6.47 -11.86 5.20
N LEU A 340 -5.17 -12.05 5.48
CA LEU A 340 -4.15 -11.05 5.20
C LEU A 340 -4.04 -10.74 3.70
N THR A 341 -4.04 -11.76 2.85
CA THR A 341 -3.91 -11.60 1.40
C THR A 341 -5.13 -10.91 0.80
N GLU A 342 -6.32 -11.29 1.23
CA GLU A 342 -7.58 -10.66 0.82
C GLU A 342 -7.63 -9.19 1.23
N THR A 343 -7.25 -8.89 2.48
CA THR A 343 -7.15 -7.50 2.98
C THR A 343 -6.18 -6.69 2.13
N LEU A 344 -4.98 -7.22 1.87
CA LEU A 344 -3.98 -6.56 1.04
C LEU A 344 -4.45 -6.38 -0.41
N TYR A 345 -5.20 -7.34 -0.95
CA TYR A 345 -5.71 -7.29 -2.32
C TYR A 345 -6.75 -6.18 -2.49
N VAL A 346 -7.76 -6.14 -1.62
CA VAL A 346 -8.83 -5.12 -1.70
C VAL A 346 -8.29 -3.72 -1.41
N ARG A 347 -7.27 -3.61 -0.56
CA ARG A 347 -6.64 -2.34 -0.21
C ARG A 347 -5.54 -1.90 -1.18
N ASN A 348 -5.09 -2.74 -2.11
CA ASN A 348 -4.07 -2.36 -3.10
C ASN A 348 -4.69 -1.46 -4.17
N VAL A 349 -4.13 -0.26 -4.34
CA VAL A 349 -4.59 0.70 -5.35
C VAL A 349 -3.79 0.52 -6.64
N CYS A 350 -2.46 0.58 -6.55
CA CYS A 350 -1.57 0.40 -7.69
C CYS A 350 -0.15 -0.01 -7.25
N ASN A 351 0.66 -0.47 -8.22
CA ASN A 351 2.00 -0.99 -8.02
C ASN A 351 3.00 -0.37 -9.01
N ASN A 352 4.25 -0.26 -8.58
CA ASN A 352 5.42 0.16 -9.36
C ASN A 352 5.18 1.48 -10.10
N ALA A 353 5.46 1.54 -11.41
CA ALA A 353 5.39 2.79 -12.18
C ALA A 353 4.00 3.46 -12.16
N ALA A 354 2.91 2.68 -12.03
CA ALA A 354 1.55 3.22 -11.96
C ALA A 354 1.30 4.03 -10.68
N VAL A 355 2.14 3.88 -9.65
CA VAL A 355 2.09 4.74 -8.46
C VAL A 355 2.44 6.18 -8.82
N PHE A 356 3.34 6.41 -9.79
CA PHE A 356 3.72 7.76 -10.20
C PHE A 356 2.55 8.51 -10.83
N ASP A 357 1.80 7.86 -11.72
CA ASP A 357 0.61 8.48 -12.35
C ASP A 357 -0.42 8.91 -11.32
N TYR A 358 -0.69 8.07 -10.31
CA TYR A 358 -1.60 8.40 -9.22
C TYR A 358 -1.07 9.58 -8.37
N LEU A 359 0.22 9.56 -8.03
CA LEU A 359 0.82 10.57 -7.16
C LEU A 359 0.91 11.94 -7.85
N ILE A 360 1.33 11.97 -9.11
CA ILE A 360 1.37 13.18 -9.92
C ILE A 360 -0.03 13.74 -10.11
N GLY A 361 -0.98 12.90 -10.53
CA GLY A 361 -2.38 13.32 -10.68
C GLY A 361 -2.97 13.89 -9.39
N THR A 362 -2.56 13.35 -8.23
CA THR A 362 -3.00 13.90 -6.96
C THR A 362 -2.26 15.17 -6.56
N ALA A 363 -0.95 15.26 -6.79
CA ALA A 363 -0.16 16.46 -6.51
C ALA A 363 -0.74 17.65 -7.29
N GLU A 364 -0.93 17.52 -8.60
CA GLU A 364 -1.50 18.56 -9.46
C GLU A 364 -2.89 19.01 -8.97
N ASP A 365 -3.73 18.06 -8.56
CA ASP A 365 -5.07 18.34 -8.02
C ASP A 365 -4.99 19.12 -6.68
N GLN A 366 -4.06 18.79 -5.79
CA GLN A 366 -3.86 19.54 -4.54
C GLN A 366 -3.26 20.92 -4.78
N GLU A 367 -2.22 21.03 -5.62
CA GLU A 367 -1.61 22.30 -6.00
C GLU A 367 -2.64 23.25 -6.62
N PHE A 368 -3.49 22.74 -7.50
CA PHE A 368 -4.60 23.51 -8.06
C PHE A 368 -5.55 24.03 -6.98
N LYS A 369 -5.99 23.17 -6.06
CA LYS A 369 -6.97 23.54 -5.02
C LYS A 369 -6.43 24.60 -4.08
N GLU A 370 -5.19 24.44 -3.65
CA GLU A 370 -4.52 25.36 -2.74
C GLU A 370 -4.31 26.73 -3.39
N ALA A 371 -3.81 26.76 -4.63
CA ALA A 371 -3.64 28.01 -5.38
C ALA A 371 -4.99 28.70 -5.65
N ALA A 372 -6.01 27.95 -6.07
CA ALA A 372 -7.34 28.49 -6.35
C ALA A 372 -8.00 29.06 -5.09
N LEU A 373 -7.91 28.36 -3.95
CA LEU A 373 -8.43 28.83 -2.66
C LEU A 373 -7.74 30.11 -2.21
N ALA A 374 -6.40 30.12 -2.21
CA ALA A 374 -5.62 31.26 -1.79
C ALA A 374 -5.91 32.49 -2.68
N TYR A 375 -5.92 32.32 -4.00
CA TYR A 375 -6.19 33.39 -4.96
C TYR A 375 -7.58 34.00 -4.77
N VAL A 376 -8.63 33.17 -4.74
CA VAL A 376 -10.02 33.66 -4.66
C VAL A 376 -10.31 34.34 -3.32
N LEU A 377 -9.78 33.80 -2.21
CA LEU A 377 -10.02 34.42 -0.91
C LEU A 377 -9.23 35.71 -0.72
N LEU A 378 -8.05 35.85 -1.35
CA LEU A 378 -7.33 37.13 -1.41
C LEU A 378 -8.06 38.15 -2.30
N ASP A 379 -8.52 37.77 -3.50
CA ASP A 379 -9.28 38.65 -4.42
C ASP A 379 -10.57 39.19 -3.78
N ARG A 380 -11.20 38.39 -2.90
CA ARG A 380 -12.45 38.75 -2.21
C ARG A 380 -12.25 39.35 -0.83
N ALA A 381 -11.01 39.46 -0.36
CA ALA A 381 -10.75 39.96 0.98
C ALA A 381 -11.16 41.44 1.08
N ALA A 382 -12.16 41.74 1.91
CA ALA A 382 -12.59 43.12 2.16
C ALA A 382 -11.57 43.92 2.98
N ARG A 383 -10.60 43.24 3.60
CA ARG A 383 -9.50 43.81 4.38
C ARG A 383 -8.19 43.15 3.94
N PRO A 384 -7.06 43.87 3.98
CA PRO A 384 -5.76 43.26 3.73
C PRO A 384 -5.53 42.07 4.67
N LEU A 385 -5.11 40.94 4.11
CA LEU A 385 -4.81 39.72 4.85
C LEU A 385 -3.30 39.48 4.84
N ASP A 386 -2.75 39.05 5.97
CA ASP A 386 -1.44 38.41 6.02
C ASP A 386 -1.59 36.89 5.79
N ALA A 387 -0.47 36.16 5.81
CA ALA A 387 -0.49 34.72 5.61
C ALA A 387 -1.34 33.97 6.66
N ALA A 388 -1.22 34.35 7.94
CA ALA A 388 -1.98 33.71 9.01
C ALA A 388 -3.50 33.96 8.87
N GLY A 389 -3.89 35.19 8.54
CA GLY A 389 -5.27 35.56 8.27
C GLY A 389 -5.85 34.82 7.06
N LEU A 390 -5.07 34.67 5.98
CA LEU A 390 -5.49 33.89 4.81
C LEU A 390 -5.68 32.41 5.15
N LYS A 391 -4.76 31.80 5.91
CA LYS A 391 -4.88 30.40 6.37
C LYS A 391 -6.22 30.18 7.09
N VAL A 392 -6.50 30.99 8.10
CA VAL A 392 -7.74 30.90 8.89
C VAL A 392 -8.97 31.09 7.99
N ALA A 393 -8.93 32.05 7.07
CA ALA A 393 -10.02 32.30 6.14
C ALA A 393 -10.31 31.09 5.23
N VAL A 394 -9.26 30.44 4.71
CA VAL A 394 -9.38 29.24 3.88
C VAL A 394 -9.95 28.06 4.68
N GLU A 395 -9.38 27.78 5.85
CA GLU A 395 -9.85 26.68 6.72
C GLU A 395 -11.31 26.85 7.13
N ASP A 396 -11.70 28.07 7.49
CA ASP A 396 -13.08 28.39 7.83
C ASP A 396 -14.03 28.27 6.65
N TRP A 397 -13.60 28.70 5.46
CA TRP A 397 -14.40 28.58 4.25
C TRP A 397 -14.62 27.10 3.90
N VAL A 398 -13.57 26.29 3.88
CA VAL A 398 -13.65 24.84 3.60
C VAL A 398 -14.54 24.13 4.63
N ARG A 399 -14.39 24.47 5.92
CA ARG A 399 -15.22 23.92 7.00
C ARG A 399 -16.70 24.25 6.82
N ARG A 400 -17.04 25.50 6.49
CA ARG A 400 -18.44 25.93 6.32
C ARG A 400 -19.07 25.39 5.04
N THR A 401 -18.30 25.30 3.95
CA THR A 401 -18.81 24.91 2.63
C THR A 401 -18.88 23.39 2.45
N PHE A 402 -17.93 22.64 3.01
CA PHE A 402 -17.80 21.20 2.79
C PHE A 402 -17.85 20.34 4.07
N ALA A 403 -18.08 20.95 5.24
CA ALA A 403 -18.08 20.26 6.54
C ALA A 403 -16.79 19.45 6.80
N MET A 404 -15.66 19.97 6.33
CA MET A 404 -14.36 19.31 6.39
C MET A 404 -13.37 20.13 7.22
N ALA A 405 -12.67 19.48 8.15
CA ALA A 405 -11.53 20.08 8.84
C ALA A 405 -10.25 19.82 8.03
N VAL A 406 -9.54 20.89 7.68
CA VAL A 406 -8.28 20.87 6.93
C VAL A 406 -7.25 21.71 7.68
N ASP A 407 -6.00 21.28 7.71
CA ASP A 407 -4.85 22.11 8.13
C ASP A 407 -4.19 22.67 6.87
N PHE A 408 -4.55 23.90 6.48
CA PHE A 408 -4.17 24.43 5.18
C PHE A 408 -2.68 24.81 5.13
N ASP A 409 -1.94 24.29 4.14
CA ASP A 409 -0.56 24.67 3.89
C ASP A 409 -0.50 26.02 3.15
N ILE A 410 -0.54 27.08 3.94
CA ILE A 410 -0.47 28.45 3.44
C ILE A 410 0.88 28.77 2.79
N THR A 411 1.97 28.20 3.28
CA THR A 411 3.30 28.51 2.76
C THR A 411 3.42 27.99 1.34
N ASP A 412 3.04 26.73 1.12
CA ASP A 412 3.07 26.11 -0.19
C ASP A 412 2.09 26.79 -1.17
N ALA A 413 0.89 27.16 -0.71
CA ALA A 413 -0.07 27.91 -1.51
C ALA A 413 0.47 29.28 -1.98
N LEU A 414 1.15 30.02 -1.08
CA LEU A 414 1.72 31.33 -1.42
C LEU A 414 2.94 31.20 -2.33
N ASP A 415 3.79 30.20 -2.12
CA ASP A 415 4.95 29.93 -2.99
C ASP A 415 4.49 29.60 -4.42
N LYS A 416 3.38 28.85 -4.57
CA LYS A 416 2.74 28.58 -5.88
C LYS A 416 2.23 29.86 -6.55
N LEU A 417 1.50 30.69 -5.81
CA LEU A 417 1.02 31.97 -6.36
C LEU A 417 2.18 32.90 -6.72
N ALA A 418 3.26 32.92 -5.93
CA ALA A 418 4.44 33.73 -6.21
C ALA A 418 5.16 33.24 -7.47
N ARG A 419 5.32 31.92 -7.64
CA ARG A 419 5.89 31.30 -8.85
C ARG A 419 5.11 31.66 -10.12
N LEU A 420 3.80 31.85 -9.99
CA LEU A 420 2.90 32.24 -11.08
C LEU A 420 2.75 33.77 -11.24
N ASP A 421 3.50 34.56 -10.47
CA ASP A 421 3.39 36.02 -10.44
C ASP A 421 1.95 36.51 -10.14
N LEU A 422 1.27 35.82 -9.24
CA LEU A 422 -0.12 36.10 -8.83
C LEU A 422 -0.24 36.66 -7.41
N VAL A 423 0.85 36.81 -6.66
CA VAL A 423 0.80 37.40 -5.32
C VAL A 423 1.95 38.38 -5.10
N THR A 424 1.62 39.50 -4.47
CA THR A 424 2.59 40.50 -4.02
C THR A 424 2.51 40.60 -2.51
N ARG A 425 3.66 40.50 -1.85
CA ARG A 425 3.78 40.78 -0.41
C ARG A 425 4.26 42.21 -0.19
N HIS A 426 3.50 42.97 0.59
CA HIS A 426 3.82 44.35 0.95
C HIS A 426 4.73 44.43 2.18
N ALA A 427 5.28 45.60 2.45
CA ALA A 427 6.20 45.85 3.56
C ALA A 427 5.57 45.61 4.95
N ASP A 428 4.24 45.68 5.05
CA ASP A 428 3.45 45.41 6.25
C ASP A 428 3.02 43.94 6.39
N ASN A 429 3.61 43.03 5.59
CA ASN A 429 3.27 41.61 5.46
C ASN A 429 1.87 41.31 4.90
N THR A 430 1.14 42.32 4.44
CA THR A 430 -0.13 42.07 3.75
C THR A 430 0.09 41.51 2.34
N LEU A 431 -0.90 40.75 1.88
CA LEU A 431 -0.87 40.05 0.61
C LEU A 431 -1.94 40.62 -0.31
N THR A 432 -1.58 40.84 -1.57
CA THR A 432 -2.53 41.23 -2.62
C THR A 432 -2.33 40.37 -3.85
N VAL A 433 -3.42 40.10 -4.56
CA VAL A 433 -3.43 39.44 -5.86
C VAL A 433 -3.85 40.44 -6.94
N PRO A 434 -3.38 40.28 -8.20
CA PRO A 434 -3.85 41.11 -9.29
C PRO A 434 -5.35 40.88 -9.55
N ALA A 435 -6.01 41.84 -10.21
CA ALA A 435 -7.41 41.69 -10.59
C ALA A 435 -7.58 40.49 -11.56
N PRO A 436 -8.77 39.86 -11.61
CA PRO A 436 -8.97 38.66 -12.44
C PRO A 436 -8.53 38.78 -13.91
N ASP A 437 -8.77 39.92 -14.55
CA ASP A 437 -8.36 40.11 -15.94
C ASP A 437 -6.83 40.14 -16.09
N GLU A 438 -6.15 40.85 -15.18
CA GLU A 438 -4.68 40.92 -15.16
C GLU A 438 -4.06 39.57 -14.78
N ALA A 439 -4.64 38.86 -13.82
CA ALA A 439 -4.20 37.51 -13.44
C ALA A 439 -4.29 36.55 -14.63
N LEU A 440 -5.37 36.62 -15.40
CA LEU A 440 -5.56 35.79 -16.59
C LEU A 440 -4.52 36.12 -17.67
N ASP A 441 -4.21 37.40 -17.88
CA ASP A 441 -3.18 37.81 -18.83
C ASP A 441 -1.78 37.34 -18.42
N ARG A 442 -1.44 37.45 -17.12
CA ARG A 442 -0.18 36.90 -16.58
C ARG A 442 -0.07 35.38 -16.79
N LEU A 443 -1.15 34.64 -16.51
CA LEU A 443 -1.20 33.18 -16.72
C LEU A 443 -1.08 32.78 -18.19
N ARG A 444 -1.74 33.51 -19.09
CA ARG A 444 -1.62 33.30 -20.55
C ARG A 444 -0.20 33.59 -21.04
N ALA A 445 0.39 34.69 -20.58
CA ALA A 445 1.77 35.04 -20.93
C ALA A 445 2.75 33.93 -20.49
N ARG A 446 2.55 33.38 -19.27
CA ARG A 446 3.35 32.26 -18.77
C ARG A 446 3.18 31.01 -19.63
N TRP A 447 1.94 30.60 -19.92
CA TRP A 447 1.68 29.47 -20.80
C TRP A 447 2.34 29.61 -22.17
N HIS A 448 2.29 30.80 -22.77
CA HIS A 448 2.96 31.07 -24.05
C HIS A 448 4.49 31.06 -23.94
N ALA A 449 5.08 31.33 -22.78
CA ALA A 449 6.52 31.19 -22.56
C ALA A 449 6.91 29.72 -22.51
N GLU A 450 6.24 28.92 -21.68
CA GLU A 450 6.51 27.47 -21.54
C GLU A 450 6.36 26.72 -22.88
N ALA A 451 5.33 27.07 -23.67
CA ALA A 451 5.11 26.49 -24.99
C ALA A 451 6.22 26.85 -26.00
N ARG A 452 6.78 28.06 -25.91
CA ARG A 452 7.89 28.49 -26.77
C ARG A 452 9.18 27.77 -26.40
N ASP A 453 9.46 27.64 -25.10
CA ASP A 453 10.65 26.94 -24.60
C ASP A 453 10.61 25.46 -25.00
N SER A 454 9.45 24.82 -24.89
CA SER A 454 9.23 23.45 -25.38
C SER A 454 9.47 23.31 -26.89
N ALA A 455 8.97 24.26 -27.69
CA ALA A 455 9.15 24.27 -29.14
C ALA A 455 10.61 24.50 -29.54
N HIS A 456 11.33 25.39 -28.82
CA HIS A 456 12.76 25.61 -29.02
C HIS A 456 13.59 24.39 -28.64
N ALA A 457 13.26 23.70 -27.55
CA ALA A 457 13.90 22.44 -27.17
C ALA A 457 13.70 21.34 -28.23
N MET A 458 12.49 21.22 -28.78
CA MET A 458 12.21 20.29 -29.89
C MET A 458 12.96 20.65 -31.18
N ALA A 459 13.07 21.95 -31.52
CA ALA A 459 13.82 22.40 -32.69
C ALA A 459 15.33 22.18 -32.55
N ALA A 460 15.87 22.31 -31.32
CA ALA A 460 17.27 22.01 -31.01
C ALA A 460 17.61 20.51 -31.11
N LEU A 461 16.61 19.63 -31.02
CA LEU A 461 16.71 18.18 -31.21
C LEU A 461 16.53 17.74 -32.70
N GLY A 462 16.65 18.68 -33.66
CA GLY A 462 16.63 18.39 -35.11
C GLY A 462 17.67 17.33 -35.55
N PRO A 463 17.51 16.73 -36.75
CA PRO A 463 17.91 15.35 -37.04
C PRO A 463 19.44 15.20 -37.10
N SER A 464 20.07 14.92 -35.96
CA SER A 464 21.41 14.36 -35.92
C SER A 464 21.29 12.84 -36.07
N GLY A 465 21.40 12.34 -37.31
CA GLY A 465 21.42 10.89 -37.56
C GLY A 465 20.98 10.37 -38.93
N ALA A 466 20.89 11.20 -39.98
CA ALA A 466 20.61 10.72 -41.35
C ALA A 466 21.63 11.23 -42.38
N GLY A 467 22.90 11.27 -41.98
CA GLY A 467 23.98 11.83 -42.79
C GLY A 467 25.25 10.99 -42.81
N GLU A 468 25.18 9.65 -42.78
CA GLU A 468 26.35 8.83 -43.10
C GLU A 468 25.97 7.36 -43.36
N THR A 469 25.51 7.04 -44.57
CA THR A 469 25.80 5.78 -45.30
C THR A 469 25.26 5.90 -46.73
N ALA A 470 25.93 6.68 -47.57
CA ALA A 470 25.80 6.58 -49.02
C ALA A 470 27.22 6.64 -49.60
N GLY A 471 27.88 5.49 -49.57
CA GLY A 471 29.26 5.33 -50.01
C GLY A 471 29.72 3.89 -49.78
N MET A 472 29.05 2.93 -50.42
CA MET A 472 29.64 1.60 -50.61
C MET A 472 29.93 1.48 -52.11
N ASP A 473 31.23 1.43 -52.38
CA ASP A 473 31.86 1.32 -53.69
C ASP A 473 31.26 0.22 -54.57
N ALA A 474 30.85 0.64 -55.77
CA ALA A 474 30.76 -0.23 -56.93
C ALA A 474 32.08 -0.13 -57.72
N ALA A 475 33.00 -1.05 -57.46
CA ALA A 475 34.08 -1.43 -58.36
C ALA A 475 34.45 -2.89 -58.05
N ASN A 476 34.51 -3.80 -59.03
CA ASN A 476 35.78 -3.89 -59.74
C ASN A 476 36.50 -5.26 -59.71
N GLY A 477 35.82 -6.39 -59.93
CA GLY A 477 36.36 -7.65 -60.50
C GLY A 477 37.58 -8.38 -59.88
N ARG A 478 37.38 -9.64 -59.49
CA ARG A 478 37.91 -10.86 -60.14
C ARG A 478 37.58 -12.12 -59.34
#